data_AF-A0A4Q3IK67-F1
#
_entry.id   AF-A0A4Q3IK67-F1
#
_cell.length_a   1.000
_cell.length_b   1.000
_cell.length_c   1.000
_cell.angle_alpha   90.00
_cell.angle_beta   90.00
_cell.angle_gamma   90.00
#
_symmetry.space_group_name_H-M   'P 1'
#
loop_
_entity.id
_entity.type
_entity.pdbx_description
1 polymer ?
#
loop_
_entity_poly.entity_id
_entity_poly.type
_entity_poly.pdbx_seq_one_letter_code
_entity_poly.pdbx_strand_id
1 'polypeptide(L)' 'MAERIEAIARTGTVDVVIIGAGVNGAGLFRDLCAQGLTCLILDKSDYGSGTSAAPSRLIHGGLKYLETGELRLVAQSTYE' A
#
# COMPACT_ATOMS: atom_id res chain seq x y z
N MET A 1 3.00 -14.63 13.55
CA MET A 1 1.67 -14.22 13.02
C MET A 1 0.55 -14.58 14.00
N ALA A 2 0.38 -15.86 14.37
CA ALA A 2 -0.64 -16.31 15.32
C ALA A 2 -0.64 -15.54 16.66
N GLU A 3 0.55 -15.31 17.23
CA GLU A 3 0.72 -14.58 18.49
C GLU A 3 0.26 -13.11 18.41
N ARG A 4 0.42 -12.46 17.25
CA ARG A 4 -0.07 -11.09 17.01
C ARG A 4 -1.59 -11.05 16.87
N ILE A 5 -2.18 -12.04 16.20
CA ILE A 5 -3.63 -12.17 16.05
C ILE A 5 -4.29 -12.38 17.41
N GLU A 6 -3.72 -13.26 18.25
CA GLU A 6 -4.19 -13.45 19.63
C GLU A 6 -4.02 -12.20 20.49
N ALA A 7 -2.92 -11.46 20.35
CA ALA A 7 -2.72 -10.21 21.07
C ALA A 7 -3.80 -9.18 20.73
N ILE A 8 -4.09 -8.97 19.44
CA ILE A 8 -5.16 -8.07 18.97
C ILE A 8 -6.53 -8.53 19.49
N ALA A 9 -6.80 -9.84 19.45
CA ALA A 9 -8.06 -10.39 19.96
C ALA A 9 -8.25 -10.21 21.47
N ARG A 10 -7.16 -10.18 22.26
CA ARG A 10 -7.20 -9.97 23.71
C ARG A 10 -7.28 -8.51 24.12
N THR A 11 -6.55 -7.62 23.46
CA THR A 11 -6.49 -6.19 23.84
C THR A 11 -7.50 -5.33 23.11
N GLY A 12 -7.96 -5.77 21.93
CA GLY A 12 -8.82 -4.98 21.05
C GLY A 12 -8.13 -3.74 20.45
N THR A 13 -6.80 -3.65 20.54
CA THR A 13 -6.03 -2.47 20.12
C THR A 13 -5.01 -2.85 19.04
N VAL A 14 -4.81 -1.94 18.09
CA VAL A 14 -3.72 -1.97 17.10
C VAL A 14 -3.02 -0.62 17.09
N ASP A 15 -1.76 -0.59 16.68
CA ASP A 15 -1.00 0.66 16.57
C ASP A 15 -1.52 1.51 15.42
N VAL A 16 -1.91 0.88 14.31
CA VAL A 16 -2.36 1.56 13.09
C VAL A 16 -3.56 0.86 12.45
N VAL A 17 -4.56 1.64 12.04
CA VAL A 17 -5.66 1.20 11.18
C VAL A 17 -5.51 1.84 9.80
N ILE A 18 -5.48 1.02 8.75
CA ILE A 18 -5.39 1.43 7.35
C ILE A 18 -6.74 1.18 6.68
N ILE A 19 -7.32 2.21 6.07
CA ILE A 19 -8.60 2.13 5.36
C ILE A 19 -8.33 2.16 3.86
N GLY A 20 -8.69 1.08 3.17
CA GLY A 20 -8.45 0.82 1.76
C GLY A 20 -7.28 -0.14 1.54
N ALA A 21 -7.55 -1.29 0.95
CA ALA A 21 -6.58 -2.33 0.61
C ALA A 21 -6.24 -2.35 -0.89
N GLY A 22 -6.20 -1.17 -1.52
CA GLY A 22 -5.52 -0.97 -2.80
C GLY A 22 -3.99 -1.02 -2.66
N VAL A 23 -3.26 -0.87 -3.77
CA VAL A 23 -1.79 -1.00 -3.81
C VAL A 23 -1.06 -0.13 -2.78
N ASN A 24 -1.51 1.12 -2.59
CA ASN A 24 -0.90 2.03 -1.62
C ASN A 24 -1.12 1.56 -0.17
N GLY A 25 -2.35 1.15 0.17
CA GLY A 25 -2.69 0.67 1.51
C GLY A 25 -2.00 -0.64 1.85
N ALA A 26 -1.95 -1.57 0.89
CA ALA A 26 -1.25 -2.85 1.04
C ALA A 26 0.27 -2.64 1.20
N GLY A 27 0.87 -1.74 0.41
CA GLY A 27 2.29 -1.36 0.54
C GLY A 27 2.61 -0.78 1.90
N LEU A 28 1.81 0.19 2.37
CA LEU A 28 1.94 0.78 3.69
C LEU A 28 1.78 -0.25 4.81
N PHE A 29 0.77 -1.13 4.72
CA PHE A 29 0.55 -2.19 5.70
C PHE A 29 1.77 -3.11 5.82
N ARG A 30 2.34 -3.53 4.68
CA ARG A 30 3.54 -4.37 4.65
C ARG A 30 4.71 -3.66 5.35
N ASP A 31 4.94 -2.39 5.01
CA ASP A 31 6.09 -1.65 5.51
C ASP A 31 6.01 -1.42 7.03
N LEU A 32 4.85 -1.00 7.54
CA LEU A 32 4.65 -0.80 8.98
C LEU A 32 4.73 -2.11 9.76
N CYS A 33 4.17 -3.20 9.21
CA CYS A 33 4.33 -4.53 9.82
C CYS A 33 5.80 -4.97 9.87
N ALA A 34 6.59 -4.67 8.83
CA ALA A 34 8.02 -4.97 8.78
C ALA A 34 8.82 -4.16 9.80
N GLN A 35 8.36 -2.96 10.15
CA GLN A 35 8.90 -2.13 11.23
C GLN A 35 8.44 -2.58 12.64
N GLY A 36 7.66 -3.66 12.72
CA GLY A 36 7.25 -4.28 13.98
C GLY A 36 5.90 -3.82 14.53
N LEU A 37 5.24 -2.84 13.90
CA LEU A 37 3.93 -2.35 14.33
C LEU A 37 2.83 -3.40 14.12
N THR A 38 1.82 -3.38 14.99
CA THR A 38 0.59 -4.12 14.81
C THR A 38 -0.39 -3.27 14.00
N CYS A 39 -0.68 -3.70 12.77
CA CYS A 39 -1.56 -2.97 11.86
C CYS A 39 -2.83 -3.77 11.57
N LEU A 40 -3.94 -3.06 11.37
CA LEU A 40 -5.17 -3.59 10.79
C LEU A 40 -5.42 -2.90 9.45
N ILE A 41 -5.65 -3.66 8.38
CA ILE A 41 -6.10 -3.12 7.10
C ILE A 41 -7.52 -3.56 6.81
N LEU A 42 -8.34 -2.62 6.34
CA LEU A 42 -9.75 -2.82 6.06
C LEU A 42 -10.03 -2.37 4.62
N ASP A 43 -10.81 -3.16 3.87
CA ASP A 43 -11.37 -2.73 2.59
C ASP A 43 -12.89 -2.85 2.62
N LYS A 44 -13.57 -1.96 1.88
CA LYS A 44 -15.03 -2.00 1.74
C LYS A 44 -15.48 -3.21 0.92
N SER A 45 -14.64 -3.66 -0.02
CA SER A 45 -14.97 -4.71 -0.97
C SER A 45 -13.97 -5.86 -0.86
N ASP A 46 -12.98 -5.92 -1.75
CA ASP A 46 -11.94 -6.93 -1.75
C ASP A 46 -10.57 -6.28 -2.00
N TYR A 47 -9.50 -6.99 -1.68
CA TYR A 47 -8.12 -6.52 -1.87
C TYR A 47 -7.87 -6.11 -3.32
N GLY A 48 -7.37 -4.89 -3.51
CA GLY A 48 -7.04 -4.35 -4.82
C GLY A 48 -8.24 -4.04 -5.73
N SER A 49 -9.48 -4.23 -5.28
CA SER A 49 -10.69 -4.18 -6.13
C SER A 49 -11.02 -2.80 -6.73
N GLY A 50 -10.44 -1.71 -6.22
CA GLY A 50 -10.59 -0.36 -6.76
C GLY A 50 -9.69 -0.09 -7.98
N THR A 51 -9.12 1.12 -8.06
CA THR A 51 -8.20 1.52 -9.16
C THR A 51 -7.05 0.54 -9.38
N SER A 52 -6.60 -0.14 -8.32
CA SER A 52 -5.54 -1.16 -8.40
C SER A 52 -5.88 -2.38 -9.27
N ALA A 53 -7.16 -2.68 -9.51
CA ALA A 53 -7.60 -3.73 -10.43
C ALA A 53 -7.77 -3.25 -11.88
N ALA A 54 -7.80 -1.93 -12.11
CA ALA A 54 -8.00 -1.31 -13.41
C ALA A 54 -6.79 -0.50 -13.95
N PRO A 55 -5.52 -0.90 -13.76
CA PRO A 55 -4.40 -0.20 -14.38
C PRO A 55 -4.26 -0.60 -15.86
N SER A 56 -3.40 0.11 -16.59
CA SER A 56 -2.86 -0.34 -17.89
C SER A 56 -2.00 -1.60 -17.79
N ARG A 57 -1.73 -2.06 -16.56
CA ARG A 57 -0.90 -3.23 -16.22
C ARG A 57 0.54 -3.10 -16.69
N LEU A 58 1.10 -1.89 -16.53
CA LEU A 58 2.48 -1.54 -16.85
C LEU A 58 3.18 -1.01 -15.61
N ILE A 59 4.44 -1.39 -15.44
CA ILE A 59 5.39 -0.70 -14.56
C ILE A 59 6.25 0.16 -15.50
N HIS A 60 6.24 1.48 -15.32
CA HIS A 60 6.90 2.39 -16.24
C HIS A 60 7.45 3.64 -15.56
N GLY A 61 8.53 4.19 -16.11
CA GLY A 61 9.11 5.48 -15.69
C GLY A 61 8.29 6.71 -16.08
N GLY A 62 7.29 6.58 -16.96
CA GLY A 62 6.38 7.68 -17.28
C GLY A 62 6.97 8.67 -18.28
N LEU A 63 7.55 8.16 -19.37
CA LEU A 63 8.24 8.93 -20.42
C LEU A 63 7.46 10.19 -20.88
N LYS A 64 6.13 10.08 -21.01
CA LYS A 64 5.25 11.19 -21.39
C LYS A 64 5.37 12.41 -20.44
N TYR A 65 5.61 12.18 -19.16
CA TYR A 65 5.69 13.25 -18.16
C TYR A 65 6.98 14.09 -18.27
N LEU A 66 7.95 13.68 -19.11
CA LEU A 66 9.07 14.55 -19.48
C LEU A 66 8.60 15.77 -20.28
N GLU A 67 7.54 15.65 -21.08
CA GLU A 67 7.00 16.76 -21.88
C GLU A 67 6.46 17.89 -21.01
N THR A 68 5.95 17.57 -19.81
CA THR A 68 5.44 18.53 -18.82
C THR A 68 6.50 18.96 -17.79
N GLY A 69 7.74 18.46 -17.91
CA GLY A 69 8.84 18.81 -17.01
C GLY A 69 8.77 18.14 -15.64
N GLU A 70 8.02 17.04 -15.47
CA GLU A 70 7.90 16.32 -14.18
C GLU A 70 9.11 15.41 -13.91
N LEU A 71 10.31 16.00 -13.94
CA LEU A 71 11.58 15.27 -13.88
C LEU A 71 11.72 14.42 -12.60
N ARG A 72 11.24 14.91 -11.45
CA ARG A 72 11.29 14.18 -10.18
C ARG A 72 10.44 12.91 -10.22
N LEU A 73 9.24 12.99 -10.80
CA LEU A 73 8.36 11.83 -10.93
C LEU A 73 9.02 10.78 -11.82
N VAL A 74 9.48 11.19 -13.01
CA VAL A 74 10.09 10.28 -13.98
C VAL A 74 11.36 9.63 -13.41
N ALA A 75 12.20 10.39 -12.73
CA ALA A 75 13.40 9.87 -12.10
C ALA A 75 13.08 8.80 -11.04
N GLN A 76 12.11 9.06 -10.15
CA GLN A 76 11.73 8.10 -9.12
C GLN A 76 11.10 6.85 -9.72
N SER A 77 10.12 6.99 -10.62
CA SER A 77 9.40 5.87 -11.23
C SER A 77 10.25 5.01 -12.16
N THR A 78 11.42 5.49 -12.60
CA THR A 78 12.40 4.69 -13.37
C THR A 78 13.38 3.95 -12.47
N TYR A 79 13.60 4.45 -11.27
CA TYR A 79 14.52 3.86 -10.29
C TYR A 79 13.88 2.70 -9.51
N GLU A 80 12.61 2.85 -9.13
CA GLU A 80 11.79 1.81 -8.49
C GLU A 80 11.40 0.68 -9.46
#